data_AF-A0A1S8CHA0-F1
#
_entry.id   AF-A0A1S8CHA0-F1
#
_cell.length_a   1.000
_cell.length_b   1.000
_cell.length_c   1.000
_cell.angle_alpha   90.00
_cell.angle_beta   90.00
_cell.angle_gamma   90.00
#
_symmetry.space_group_name_H-M   'P 1'
#
loop_
_entity.id
_entity.type
_entity.pdbx_description
1 polymer ?
#
loop_
_entity_poly.entity_id
_entity_poly.type
_entity_poly.pdbx_seq_one_letter_code
_entity_poly.pdbx_strand_id
1 'polypeptide(L)'
;MFKVEKPDVAFRRLLNELLPYAEKIVPRQPGETTQGVKIESEPDFFNLYLLERGSANLCRLDDNLIVSTVFSPYVIGLACYPGGGVYYSIELGADSCIYQIPRTRAQYLINKLELQKELISIISYKLSRMCFRDNCIFKYKSEDIVKGMLAHLMEFPEDFRKNTSVLAFIEKRTTLSRSSIQRILATLKNESKVHIVKSRLVNICDLSMTRK
;
A
#
# COMPACT_ATOMS: atom_id res chain seq x y z
N MET A 1 11.35 -12.28 -10.77
CA MET A 1 11.09 -10.89 -10.38
C MET A 1 11.79 -10.67 -9.05
N PHE A 2 12.67 -9.67 -8.92
CA PHE A 2 13.38 -9.44 -7.66
C PHE A 2 12.41 -8.88 -6.62
N LYS A 3 12.13 -9.66 -5.57
CA LYS A 3 11.34 -9.22 -4.43
C LYS A 3 12.21 -8.29 -3.59
N VAL A 4 11.83 -7.02 -3.50
CA VAL A 4 12.49 -6.08 -2.59
C VAL A 4 11.94 -6.34 -1.20
N GLU A 5 12.78 -6.82 -0.30
CA GLU A 5 12.39 -7.06 1.09
C GLU A 5 12.22 -5.74 1.84
N LYS A 6 11.19 -5.68 2.68
CA LYS A 6 10.92 -4.53 3.51
C LYS A 6 11.98 -4.47 4.64
N PRO A 7 12.65 -3.32 4.87
CA PRO A 7 13.60 -3.18 5.96
C PRO A 7 12.87 -3.03 7.31
N ASP A 8 12.23 -4.10 7.78
CA ASP A 8 11.36 -4.06 8.97
C ASP A 8 12.07 -3.58 10.24
N VAL A 9 13.37 -3.86 10.39
CA VAL A 9 14.18 -3.34 11.50
C VAL A 9 14.25 -1.81 11.47
N ALA A 10 14.49 -1.22 10.30
CA ALA A 10 14.54 0.23 10.14
C ALA A 10 13.17 0.87 10.40
N PHE A 11 12.10 0.29 9.84
CA PHE A 11 10.73 0.75 10.09
C PHE A 11 10.37 0.70 11.57
N ARG A 12 10.71 -0.41 12.26
CA ARG A 12 10.39 -0.59 13.68
C ARG A 12 11.16 0.39 14.55
N ARG A 13 12.46 0.58 14.32
CA ARG A 13 13.27 1.53 15.09
C ARG A 13 12.74 2.96 14.89
N LEU A 14 12.56 3.40 13.65
CA LEU A 14 12.03 4.74 13.36
C LEU A 14 10.65 4.94 13.98
N LEU A 15 9.76 3.94 13.88
CA LEU A 15 8.43 4.02 14.47
C LEU A 15 8.49 4.12 15.99
N ASN A 16 9.21 3.23 16.67
CA ASN A 16 9.29 3.16 18.13
C ASN A 16 9.89 4.43 18.75
N GLU A 17 10.86 5.05 18.09
CA GLU A 17 11.52 6.27 18.57
C GLU A 17 10.64 7.52 18.38
N LEU A 18 9.77 7.54 17.36
CA LEU A 18 8.87 8.65 17.10
C LEU A 18 7.52 8.53 17.84
N LEU A 19 7.08 7.30 18.12
CA LEU A 19 5.76 7.01 18.71
C LEU A 19 5.49 7.76 20.04
N PRO A 20 6.44 7.89 20.98
CA PRO A 20 6.22 8.62 22.24
C PRO A 20 5.93 10.12 22.05
N TYR A 21 6.21 10.66 20.87
CA TYR A 21 6.02 12.06 20.51
C TYR A 21 4.90 12.26 19.50
N ALA A 22 4.14 11.21 19.19
CA ALA A 22 3.08 11.21 18.20
C ALA A 22 1.70 11.16 18.86
N GLU A 23 0.72 11.78 18.22
CA GLU A 23 -0.67 11.77 18.68
C GLU A 23 -1.44 10.65 17.99
N LYS A 24 -2.22 9.90 18.77
CA LYS A 24 -3.04 8.82 18.21
C LYS A 24 -4.18 9.41 17.39
N ILE A 25 -4.33 8.95 16.14
CA ILE A 25 -5.52 9.26 15.35
C ILE A 25 -6.61 8.29 15.77
N VAL A 26 -7.67 8.83 16.37
CA VAL A 26 -8.87 8.06 16.69
C VAL A 26 -9.77 8.02 15.45
N PRO A 27 -10.23 6.83 15.01
CA PRO A 27 -11.27 6.75 13.99
C PRO A 27 -12.48 7.58 14.40
N ARG A 28 -13.02 8.40 13.49
CA ARG A 28 -14.09 9.37 13.81
C ARG A 28 -15.40 8.74 14.29
N GLN A 29 -15.58 7.41 14.27
CA GLN A 29 -16.81 6.76 14.74
C GLN A 29 -16.54 5.45 15.51
N PRO A 30 -17.07 5.30 16.74
CA PRO A 30 -17.18 4.02 17.42
C PRO A 30 -18.39 3.26 16.87
N GLY A 31 -18.18 2.08 16.29
CA GLY A 31 -19.27 1.13 15.98
C GLY A 31 -19.37 0.64 14.53
N GLU A 32 -18.67 1.27 13.59
CA GLU A 32 -18.50 0.75 12.24
C GLU A 32 -17.02 0.48 12.00
N THR A 33 -16.73 -0.72 11.50
CA THR A 33 -15.40 -1.20 11.09
C THR A 33 -14.51 -0.05 10.61
N THR A 34 -13.25 0.06 11.06
CA THR A 34 -12.31 1.14 10.69
C THR A 34 -11.97 1.24 9.19
N GLN A 35 -12.70 0.52 8.33
CA GLN A 35 -12.77 0.75 6.89
C GLN A 35 -13.22 2.19 6.62
N GLY A 36 -12.36 3.02 6.04
CA GLY A 36 -12.81 4.29 5.46
C GLY A 36 -12.49 5.56 6.23
N VAL A 37 -11.68 5.53 7.30
CA VAL A 37 -11.10 6.79 7.82
C VAL A 37 -10.12 7.30 6.78
N LYS A 38 -10.59 8.23 5.95
CA LYS A 38 -9.79 8.93 4.97
C LYS A 38 -9.09 10.09 5.67
N ILE A 39 -7.78 9.98 5.82
CA ILE A 39 -6.94 11.09 6.28
C ILE A 39 -6.54 11.89 5.06
N GLU A 40 -7.02 13.14 5.00
CA GLU A 40 -6.60 14.13 4.04
C GLU A 40 -5.50 14.97 4.70
N SER A 41 -4.29 14.96 4.14
CA SER A 41 -3.22 15.82 4.66
C SER A 41 -3.47 17.26 4.23
N GLU A 42 -3.39 18.19 5.16
CA GLU A 42 -3.38 19.61 4.83
C GLU A 42 -2.06 19.98 4.10
N PRO A 43 -2.12 20.74 3.00
CA PRO A 43 -0.94 21.06 2.18
C PRO A 43 0.16 21.78 2.96
N ASP A 44 -0.23 22.66 3.89
CA ASP A 44 0.69 23.55 4.61
C ASP A 44 1.34 22.88 5.82
N PHE A 45 0.71 21.82 6.36
CA PHE A 45 1.13 21.13 7.57
C PHE A 45 1.20 19.62 7.33
N PHE A 46 2.20 19.22 6.55
CA PHE A 46 2.39 17.81 6.26
C PHE A 46 2.75 17.05 7.56
N ASN A 47 1.94 16.06 7.94
CA ASN A 47 2.21 15.15 9.06
C ASN A 47 2.92 13.88 8.56
N LEU A 48 3.82 13.33 9.37
CA LEU A 48 4.19 11.92 9.22
C LEU A 48 3.16 11.08 9.95
N TYR A 49 2.80 9.94 9.36
CA TYR A 49 1.90 8.99 9.99
C TYR A 49 2.60 7.68 10.31
N LEU A 50 2.42 7.21 11.54
CA LEU A 50 3.05 6.02 12.10
C LEU A 50 1.99 4.92 12.21
N LEU A 51 2.02 3.94 11.31
CA LEU A 51 1.13 2.78 11.32
C LEU A 51 1.71 1.71 12.26
N GLU A 52 1.26 1.75 13.51
CA GLU A 52 1.68 0.84 14.58
C GLU A 52 1.04 -0.54 14.44
N ARG A 53 -0.21 -0.63 14.00
CA ARG A 53 -0.91 -1.92 13.83
C ARG A 53 -1.82 -1.90 12.61
N GLY A 54 -1.99 -3.07 11.99
CA GLY A 54 -2.93 -3.27 10.88
C GLY A 54 -2.37 -2.85 9.54
N SER A 55 -3.22 -2.27 8.69
CA SER A 55 -2.91 -1.94 7.30
C SER A 55 -3.52 -0.61 6.90
N ALA A 56 -2.98 0.03 5.87
CA ALA A 56 -3.57 1.21 5.25
C ALA A 56 -3.46 1.14 3.72
N ASN A 57 -4.47 1.64 3.02
CA ASN A 57 -4.40 1.94 1.60
C ASN A 57 -3.97 3.40 1.42
N LEU A 58 -3.08 3.63 0.45
CA LEU A 58 -2.72 4.95 -0.04
C LEU A 58 -3.50 5.18 -1.35
N CYS A 59 -4.51 6.04 -1.31
CA CYS A 59 -5.45 6.25 -2.41
C CYS A 59 -5.13 7.56 -3.13
N ARG A 60 -4.89 7.51 -4.45
CA ARG A 60 -4.62 8.69 -5.27
C ARG A 60 -5.80 9.67 -5.16
N LEU A 61 -5.51 10.96 -5.03
CA LEU A 61 -6.56 11.96 -4.83
C LEU A 61 -7.46 12.13 -6.06
N ASP A 62 -6.90 12.06 -7.27
CA ASP A 62 -7.62 12.36 -8.53
C ASP A 62 -8.81 11.42 -8.80
N ASP A 63 -8.64 10.12 -8.53
CA ASP A 63 -9.61 9.08 -8.91
C ASP A 63 -9.82 8.00 -7.84
N ASN A 64 -9.26 8.21 -6.64
CA ASN A 64 -9.37 7.33 -5.49
C ASN A 64 -8.85 5.89 -5.72
N LEU A 65 -8.07 5.65 -6.78
CA LEU A 65 -7.42 4.35 -6.98
C LEU A 65 -6.37 4.11 -5.90
N ILE A 66 -6.35 2.89 -5.36
CA ILE A 66 -5.35 2.46 -4.39
C ILE A 66 -4.01 2.31 -5.11
N VAL A 67 -3.06 3.16 -4.77
CA VAL A 67 -1.72 3.14 -5.36
C VAL A 67 -0.79 2.20 -4.59
N SER A 68 -1.09 1.94 -3.31
CA SER A 68 -0.34 1.02 -2.46
C SER A 68 -1.17 0.58 -1.26
N THR A 69 -0.98 -0.66 -0.80
CA THR A 69 -1.40 -1.09 0.53
C THR A 69 -0.15 -1.37 1.35
N VAL A 70 -0.13 -0.84 2.56
CA VAL A 70 1.00 -0.92 3.47
C VAL A 70 0.58 -1.61 4.77
N PHE A 71 1.50 -2.36 5.36
CA PHE A 71 1.27 -3.15 6.57
C PHE A 71 2.23 -2.71 7.66
N SER A 72 1.74 -2.64 8.90
CA SER A 72 2.56 -2.35 10.08
C SER A 72 3.78 -3.29 10.18
N PRO A 73 4.94 -2.81 10.70
CA PRO A 73 5.21 -1.43 11.09
C PRO A 73 5.46 -0.56 9.85
N TYR A 74 4.86 0.63 9.77
CA TYR A 74 5.05 1.48 8.58
C TYR A 74 5.05 2.97 8.91
N VAL A 75 5.83 3.74 8.15
CA VAL A 75 5.86 5.20 8.22
C VAL A 75 5.42 5.78 6.88
N ILE A 76 4.40 6.64 6.91
CA ILE A 76 3.79 7.31 5.76
C ILE A 76 4.15 8.79 5.83
N GLY A 77 4.26 9.45 4.66
CA GLY A 77 4.57 10.88 4.59
C GLY A 77 6.05 11.25 4.45
N LEU A 78 6.96 10.26 4.42
CA LEU A 78 8.40 10.52 4.28
C LEU A 78 8.81 11.11 2.92
N ALA A 79 8.00 10.90 1.88
CA ALA A 79 8.30 11.35 0.52
C ALA A 79 7.83 12.79 0.24
N CYS A 80 7.34 13.52 1.25
CA CYS A 80 6.77 14.84 1.06
C CYS A 80 7.84 15.91 1.15
N TYR A 81 8.22 16.41 -0.03
CA TYR A 81 9.13 17.51 -0.22
C TYR A 81 8.44 18.84 0.11
N PRO A 82 9.08 19.77 0.83
CA PRO A 82 8.55 21.13 1.04
C PRO A 82 8.32 21.82 -0.31
N GLY A 83 7.08 22.21 -0.62
CA GLY A 83 6.70 22.74 -1.94
C GLY A 83 6.23 21.68 -2.94
N GLY A 84 6.19 20.40 -2.55
CA GLY A 84 5.47 19.34 -3.26
C GLY A 84 4.01 19.25 -2.79
N GLY A 85 3.15 18.67 -3.63
CA GLY A 85 1.74 18.45 -3.30
C GLY A 85 1.49 17.21 -2.43
N VAL A 86 0.26 17.10 -1.89
CA VAL A 86 -0.27 15.85 -1.34
C VAL A 86 -0.84 15.05 -2.51
N TYR A 87 -0.37 13.82 -2.72
CA TYR A 87 -0.79 13.00 -3.88
C TYR A 87 -1.69 11.82 -3.53
N TYR A 88 -1.88 11.55 -2.23
CA TYR A 88 -2.71 10.46 -1.75
C TYR A 88 -3.41 10.81 -0.45
N SER A 89 -4.55 10.17 -0.24
CA SER A 89 -5.21 10.04 1.05
C SER A 89 -4.88 8.68 1.67
N ILE A 90 -5.06 8.56 2.99
CA ILE A 90 -4.83 7.31 3.72
C ILE A 90 -6.17 6.74 4.15
N GLU A 91 -6.48 5.52 3.74
CA GLU A 91 -7.65 4.76 4.17
C GLU A 91 -7.19 3.62 5.08
N LEU A 92 -7.62 3.62 6.35
CA LEU A 92 -7.24 2.58 7.31
C LEU A 92 -8.00 1.26 7.06
N GLY A 93 -7.33 0.14 7.32
CA GLY A 93 -7.96 -1.17 7.39
C GLY A 93 -8.64 -1.41 8.74
N ALA A 94 -9.35 -2.54 8.85
CA ALA A 94 -9.92 -3.03 10.11
C ALA A 94 -8.83 -3.12 11.21
N ASP A 95 -9.18 -2.78 12.46
CA ASP A 95 -8.34 -2.91 13.67
C ASP A 95 -6.97 -2.20 13.63
N SER A 96 -6.83 -1.23 12.71
CA SER A 96 -5.58 -0.53 12.47
C SER A 96 -5.35 0.59 13.50
N CYS A 97 -4.09 0.81 13.86
CA CYS A 97 -3.68 1.85 14.81
C CYS A 97 -2.66 2.75 14.13
N ILE A 98 -2.98 4.04 14.02
CA ILE A 98 -2.12 5.03 13.39
C ILE A 98 -1.97 6.26 14.28
N TYR A 99 -0.78 6.84 14.26
CA TYR A 99 -0.44 8.08 14.95
C TYR A 99 0.03 9.12 13.95
N GLN A 100 -0.07 10.39 14.30
CA GLN A 100 0.47 11.49 13.53
C GLN A 100 1.51 12.26 14.33
N ILE A 101 2.51 12.79 13.63
CA ILE A 101 3.49 13.70 14.19
C ILE A 101 3.78 14.80 13.18
N PRO A 102 3.78 16.09 13.60
CA PRO A 102 4.14 17.19 12.72
C PRO A 102 5.50 16.95 12.06
N ARG A 103 5.62 17.19 10.75
CA ARG A 103 6.88 16.95 10.02
C ARG A 103 8.07 17.66 10.62
N THR A 104 7.93 18.92 11.00
CA THR A 104 9.00 19.70 11.64
C THR A 104 9.49 19.02 12.93
N ARG A 105 8.57 18.51 13.74
CA ARG A 105 8.88 17.76 14.96
C ARG A 105 9.56 16.44 14.65
N ALA A 106 9.06 15.68 13.68
CA ALA A 106 9.66 14.42 13.27
C ALA A 106 11.08 14.61 12.73
N GLN A 107 11.32 15.63 11.91
CA GLN A 107 12.65 15.95 11.38
C GLN A 107 13.63 16.29 12.50
N TYR A 108 13.21 17.10 13.48
CA TYR A 108 14.03 17.38 14.66
C TYR A 108 14.39 16.11 15.41
N LEU A 109 13.43 15.21 15.65
CA LEU A 109 13.67 13.95 16.36
C LEU A 109 14.55 12.99 15.58
N ILE A 110 14.36 12.86 14.26
CA ILE A 110 15.22 12.05 13.38
C ILE A 110 16.68 12.48 13.49
N ASN A 111 16.92 13.80 13.52
CA ASN A 111 18.28 14.32 13.68
C ASN A 111 18.82 14.09 15.09
N LYS A 112 18.01 14.40 16.12
CA LYS A 112 18.42 14.28 17.53
C LYS A 112 18.71 12.84 17.96
N LEU A 113 17.97 11.87 17.43
CA LEU A 113 18.06 10.45 17.78
C LEU A 113 18.92 9.64 16.79
N GLU A 114 19.62 10.34 15.88
CA GLU A 114 20.52 9.74 14.89
C GLU A 114 19.86 8.64 14.02
N LEU A 115 18.64 8.90 13.54
CA LEU A 115 17.81 7.95 12.77
C LEU A 115 17.97 8.07 11.25
N GLN A 116 19.00 8.79 10.78
CA GLN A 116 19.19 9.07 9.35
C GLN A 116 19.43 7.77 8.55
N LYS A 117 20.12 6.79 9.15
CA LYS A 117 20.38 5.49 8.51
C LYS A 117 19.08 4.73 8.22
N GLU A 118 18.19 4.67 9.21
CA GLU A 118 16.87 4.05 9.09
C GLU A 118 16.02 4.79 8.05
N LEU A 119 16.03 6.13 8.11
CA LEU A 119 15.30 6.96 7.16
C LEU A 119 15.76 6.70 5.71
N ILE A 120 17.06 6.70 5.45
CA ILE A 120 17.63 6.42 4.12
C ILE A 120 17.22 5.03 3.65
N SER A 121 17.37 4.01 4.51
CA SER A 121 16.97 2.62 4.19
C SER A 121 15.50 2.52 3.81
N ILE A 122 14.62 3.19 4.56
CA ILE A 122 13.17 3.22 4.30
C ILE A 122 12.85 3.95 2.99
N ILE A 123 13.50 5.09 2.72
CA ILE A 123 13.29 5.86 1.48
C ILE A 123 13.77 5.06 0.27
N SER A 124 14.94 4.43 0.34
CA SER A 124 15.44 3.56 -0.73
C SER A 124 14.48 2.42 -1.03
N TYR A 125 13.96 1.73 0.00
CA TYR A 125 12.94 0.69 -0.17
C TYR A 125 11.69 1.23 -0.87
N LYS A 126 11.18 2.39 -0.44
CA LYS A 126 9.98 3.02 -1.03
C LYS A 126 10.20 3.41 -2.50
N LEU A 127 11.36 3.97 -2.83
CA LEU A 127 11.74 4.32 -4.20
C LEU A 127 11.81 3.07 -5.09
N SER A 128 12.45 1.99 -4.63
CA SER A 128 12.49 0.73 -5.38
C SER A 128 11.08 0.15 -5.62
N ARG A 129 10.19 0.21 -4.62
CA ARG A 129 8.78 -0.22 -4.78
C ARG A 129 8.01 0.68 -5.75
N MET A 130 8.28 1.98 -5.77
CA MET A 130 7.68 2.93 -6.71
C MET A 130 8.12 2.62 -8.15
N CYS A 131 9.43 2.51 -8.41
CA CYS A 131 9.94 2.14 -9.74
C CYS A 131 9.41 0.77 -10.21
N PHE A 132 9.31 -0.20 -9.29
CA PHE A 132 8.74 -1.50 -9.61
C PHE A 132 7.26 -1.41 -10.03
N ARG A 133 6.46 -0.60 -9.31
CA ARG A 133 5.05 -0.36 -9.64
C ARG A 133 4.92 0.30 -11.01
N ASP A 134 5.73 1.32 -11.28
CA ASP A 134 5.68 2.06 -12.55
C ASP A 134 5.96 1.10 -13.72
N ASN A 135 6.96 0.21 -13.62
CA ASN A 135 7.22 -0.84 -14.62
C ASN A 135 6.02 -1.79 -14.85
N CYS A 136 5.16 -2.00 -13.86
CA CYS A 136 3.98 -2.84 -13.98
C CYS A 136 2.77 -2.08 -14.58
N ILE A 137 2.65 -0.78 -14.34
CA ILE A 137 1.57 0.06 -14.87
C ILE A 137 1.76 0.34 -16.37
N PHE A 138 3.01 0.44 -16.86
CA PHE A 138 3.29 0.67 -18.28
C PHE A 138 3.01 -0.54 -19.20
N LYS A 139 2.42 -1.63 -18.71
CA LYS A 139 2.04 -2.76 -19.56
C LYS A 139 0.73 -2.45 -20.30
N TYR A 140 0.80 -2.28 -21.62
CA TYR A 140 -0.31 -1.82 -22.46
C TYR A 140 -1.52 -2.77 -22.55
N LYS A 141 -1.38 -4.07 -22.20
CA LYS A 141 -2.48 -5.05 -22.34
C LYS A 141 -3.21 -5.24 -21.02
N SER A 142 -4.54 -5.20 -21.04
CA SER A 142 -5.38 -5.44 -19.85
C SER A 142 -5.08 -6.79 -19.17
N GLU A 143 -4.74 -7.82 -19.95
CA GLU A 143 -4.36 -9.13 -19.41
C GLU A 143 -3.08 -9.06 -18.58
N ASP A 144 -2.08 -8.33 -19.06
CA ASP A 144 -0.79 -8.16 -18.38
C ASP A 144 -0.95 -7.38 -17.07
N ILE A 145 -1.84 -6.39 -17.05
CA ILE A 145 -2.21 -5.65 -15.85
C ILE A 145 -2.86 -6.60 -14.83
N VAL A 146 -3.86 -7.41 -15.25
CA VAL A 146 -4.53 -8.37 -14.36
C VAL A 146 -3.55 -9.39 -13.79
N LYS A 147 -2.68 -9.97 -14.62
CA LYS A 147 -1.62 -10.90 -14.16
C LYS A 147 -0.67 -10.21 -13.17
N GLY A 148 -0.26 -8.98 -13.45
CA GLY A 148 0.55 -8.17 -12.54
C GLY A 148 -0.12 -7.95 -11.19
N MET A 149 -1.42 -7.63 -11.18
CA MET A 149 -2.19 -7.45 -9.95
C MET A 149 -2.37 -8.75 -9.17
N LEU A 150 -2.54 -9.90 -9.84
CA LEU A 150 -2.59 -11.20 -9.19
C LEU A 150 -1.26 -11.55 -8.51
N ALA A 151 -0.14 -11.37 -9.22
CA ALA A 151 1.19 -11.55 -8.66
C ALA A 151 1.42 -10.62 -7.45
N HIS A 152 1.02 -9.35 -7.57
CA HIS A 152 1.11 -8.38 -6.47
C HIS A 152 0.25 -8.77 -5.27
N LEU A 153 -0.99 -9.22 -5.49
CA LEU A 153 -1.87 -9.69 -4.43
C LEU A 153 -1.24 -10.87 -3.68
N MET A 154 -0.55 -11.77 -4.38
CA MET A 154 0.12 -12.93 -3.76
C MET A 154 1.26 -12.55 -2.82
N GLU A 155 1.86 -11.36 -2.97
CA GLU A 155 2.89 -10.85 -2.05
C GLU A 155 2.32 -10.42 -0.69
N PHE A 156 1.01 -10.26 -0.57
CA PHE A 156 0.38 -9.75 0.65
C PHE A 156 0.19 -10.86 1.71
N PRO A 157 0.13 -10.47 3.00
CA PRO A 157 -0.13 -11.41 4.09
C PRO A 157 -1.38 -12.26 3.82
N GLU A 158 -1.30 -13.54 4.20
CA GLU A 158 -2.36 -14.52 3.91
C GLU A 158 -3.73 -14.09 4.47
N ASP A 159 -3.77 -13.57 5.70
CA ASP A 159 -5.01 -13.10 6.32
C ASP A 159 -5.65 -11.94 5.55
N PHE A 160 -4.84 -11.05 4.97
CA PHE A 160 -5.34 -10.00 4.09
C PHE A 160 -5.89 -10.60 2.79
N ARG A 161 -5.16 -11.55 2.17
CA ARG A 161 -5.58 -12.21 0.92
C ARG A 161 -6.88 -12.99 1.09
N LYS A 162 -7.06 -13.71 2.20
CA LYS A 162 -8.28 -14.47 2.53
C LYS A 162 -9.51 -13.57 2.66
N ASN A 163 -9.33 -12.33 3.08
CA ASN A 163 -10.40 -11.34 3.24
C ASN A 163 -10.59 -10.42 2.03
N THR A 164 -9.75 -10.56 0.99
CA THR A 164 -9.73 -9.67 -0.18
C THR A 164 -10.29 -10.34 -1.44
N SER A 165 -11.26 -9.70 -2.09
CA SER A 165 -11.85 -10.24 -3.33
C SER A 165 -10.90 -9.91 -4.46
N VAL A 166 -10.56 -10.89 -5.30
CA VAL A 166 -9.65 -10.69 -6.44
C VAL A 166 -10.17 -9.60 -7.37
N LEU A 167 -11.47 -9.64 -7.68
CA LEU A 167 -12.10 -8.64 -8.53
C LEU A 167 -12.01 -7.25 -7.90
N ALA A 168 -12.43 -7.11 -6.62
CA ALA A 168 -12.41 -5.82 -5.94
C ALA A 168 -10.98 -5.27 -5.76
N PHE A 169 -10.00 -6.16 -5.59
CA PHE A 169 -8.59 -5.78 -5.47
C PHE A 169 -8.09 -5.10 -6.74
N ILE A 170 -8.37 -5.71 -7.90
CA ILE A 170 -7.97 -5.21 -9.22
C ILE A 170 -8.76 -3.97 -9.60
N GLU A 171 -10.08 -3.98 -9.37
CA GLU A 171 -11.00 -2.86 -9.65
C GLU A 171 -10.58 -1.60 -8.90
N LYS A 172 -10.22 -1.71 -7.61
CA LYS A 172 -9.76 -0.56 -6.82
C LYS A 172 -8.34 -0.07 -7.16
N ARG A 173 -7.62 -0.69 -8.10
CA ARG A 173 -6.19 -0.40 -8.39
C ARG A 173 -5.90 -0.11 -9.86
N THR A 174 -6.90 -0.24 -10.72
CA THR A 174 -6.72 -0.13 -12.18
C THR A 174 -7.88 0.64 -12.77
N THR A 175 -7.68 1.20 -13.96
CA THR A 175 -8.75 1.84 -14.75
C THR A 175 -9.53 0.84 -15.62
N LEU A 176 -9.29 -0.47 -15.44
CA LEU A 176 -9.97 -1.50 -16.22
C LEU A 176 -11.45 -1.60 -15.81
N SER A 177 -12.32 -1.79 -16.81
CA SER A 177 -13.72 -2.08 -16.52
C SER A 177 -13.87 -3.42 -15.81
N ARG A 178 -14.87 -3.50 -14.92
CA ARG A 178 -15.21 -4.71 -14.18
C ARG A 178 -15.44 -5.92 -15.10
N SER A 179 -16.13 -5.72 -16.23
CA SER A 179 -16.38 -6.77 -17.23
C SER A 179 -15.10 -7.27 -17.89
N SER A 180 -14.14 -6.37 -18.18
CA SER A 180 -12.83 -6.75 -18.73
C SER A 180 -12.04 -7.60 -17.74
N ILE A 181 -12.00 -7.20 -16.47
CA ILE A 181 -11.32 -7.96 -15.40
C ILE A 181 -11.94 -9.35 -15.26
N GLN A 182 -13.27 -9.45 -15.17
CA GLN A 182 -13.96 -10.73 -15.02
C GLN A 182 -13.70 -11.68 -16.19
N ARG A 183 -13.74 -11.17 -17.42
CA ARG A 183 -13.43 -11.95 -18.63
C ARG A 183 -12.02 -12.53 -18.56
N ILE A 184 -11.02 -11.71 -18.21
CA ILE A 184 -9.62 -12.16 -18.09
C ILE A 184 -9.46 -13.19 -16.96
N LEU A 185 -10.06 -12.95 -15.79
CA LEU A 185 -10.01 -13.90 -14.68
C LEU A 185 -10.65 -15.24 -15.04
N ALA A 186 -11.75 -15.23 -15.80
CA ALA A 186 -12.39 -16.45 -16.29
C ALA A 186 -11.46 -17.22 -17.25
N THR A 187 -10.81 -16.54 -18.18
CA THR A 187 -9.81 -17.14 -19.08
C THR A 187 -8.66 -17.77 -18.29
N LEU A 188 -8.06 -17.05 -17.34
CA LEU A 188 -6.96 -17.57 -16.52
C LEU A 188 -7.38 -18.77 -15.67
N LYS A 189 -8.62 -18.80 -15.17
CA LYS A 189 -9.16 -19.93 -14.43
C LYS A 189 -9.36 -21.15 -15.33
N ASN A 190 -9.93 -20.96 -16.53
CA ASN A 190 -10.18 -22.04 -17.48
C ASN A 190 -8.86 -22.65 -17.99
N GLU A 191 -7.82 -21.83 -18.15
CA GLU A 191 -6.46 -22.26 -18.51
C GLU A 191 -5.68 -22.85 -17.32
N SER A 192 -6.30 -23.01 -16.14
CA SER A 192 -5.65 -23.51 -14.91
C SER A 192 -4.41 -22.72 -14.48
N LYS A 193 -4.30 -21.45 -14.89
CA LYS A 193 -3.20 -20.55 -14.54
C LYS A 193 -3.28 -20.03 -13.11
N VAL A 194 -4.51 -19.94 -12.58
CA VAL A 194 -4.77 -19.48 -11.20
C VAL A 194 -5.86 -20.30 -10.53
N HIS A 195 -5.75 -20.44 -9.21
CA HIS A 195 -6.77 -21.05 -8.38
C HIS A 195 -7.49 -19.96 -7.56
N ILE A 196 -8.76 -19.74 -7.87
CA ILE A 196 -9.63 -18.79 -7.17
C ILE A 196 -10.83 -19.53 -6.58
N VAL A 197 -11.01 -19.44 -5.26
CA VAL A 197 -12.10 -20.09 -4.51
C VAL A 197 -12.87 -19.03 -3.75
N LYS A 198 -14.21 -19.00 -3.88
CA LYS A 198 -15.09 -18.00 -3.24
C LYS A 198 -14.57 -16.56 -3.43
N SER A 199 -14.14 -16.23 -4.65
CA SER A 199 -13.55 -14.92 -5.04
C SER A 199 -12.20 -14.56 -4.40
N ARG A 200 -11.52 -15.50 -3.73
CA ARG A 200 -10.20 -15.30 -3.10
C ARG A 200 -9.10 -16.01 -3.89
N LEU A 201 -7.95 -15.37 -4.04
CA LEU A 201 -6.79 -15.96 -4.71
C LEU A 201 -6.09 -16.95 -3.79
N VAL A 202 -6.11 -18.23 -4.14
CA VAL A 202 -5.49 -19.30 -3.35
C VAL A 202 -4.07 -19.55 -3.83
N ASN A 203 -3.88 -19.71 -5.14
CA ASN A 203 -2.58 -20.01 -5.73
C ASN A 203 -2.45 -19.43 -7.15
N ILE A 204 -1.22 -19.22 -7.58
CA ILE A 204 -0.82 -18.91 -8.94
C ILE A 204 0.01 -20.08 -9.46
N CYS A 205 -0.41 -20.68 -10.57
CA CYS A 205 0.32 -21.78 -11.23
C CYS A 205 1.29 -21.24 -12.27
N ASP A 206 0.80 -20.37 -13.15
CA ASP A 206 1.62 -19.75 -14.19
C ASP A 206 1.04 -18.40 -14.63
N LEU A 207 1.86 -17.34 -14.60
CA LEU A 207 1.53 -16.02 -15.15
C LEU A 207 2.53 -15.58 -16.23
N SER A 208 3.25 -16.53 -16.82
CA SER A 208 4.15 -16.28 -17.93
C SER A 208 3.43 -15.48 -19.03
N MET A 209 4.13 -14.49 -19.55
CA MET A 209 3.61 -13.70 -20.67
C MET A 209 3.76 -14.55 -21.91
N THR A 210 2.63 -14.95 -22.50
CA THR A 210 2.61 -15.60 -23.81
C THR A 210 3.24 -14.60 -24.78
N ARG A 211 4.52 -14.83 -25.14
CA ARG A 211 5.14 -14.14 -26.27
C ARG A 211 4.36 -14.60 -27.50
N LYS A 212 3.44 -13.75 -27.97
CA LYS A 212 2.99 -13.79 -29.35
C LYS A 212 4.05 -13.12 -30.20
#